data_AF-X0VYL3-F1
#
_entry.id   AF-X0VYL3-F1
#
_cell.length_a   1.000
_cell.length_b   1.000
_cell.length_c   1.000
_cell.angle_alpha   90.00
_cell.angle_beta   90.00
_cell.angle_gamma   90.00
#
_symmetry.space_group_name_H-M   'P 1'
#
loop_
_entity.id
_entity.type
_entity.pdbx_description
1 polymer ?
#
loop_
_entity_poly.entity_id
_entity_poly.type
_entity_poly.pdbx_seq_one_letter_code
_entity_poly.pdbx_strand_id
1 'polypeptide(L)'
;RHIGAKNIRRAKRVAYAGMTSACTYMTLMGLLFFIFRRPLIGMFTHDAAVIAAGSVILMYAALFQFSDSIAILAYGALRGAGDTVFPAVVSFMLAWVFFLPMGLYLGREDVLGVHGAWIAATIYIWINAAIFFWRFAGESWRKIDIFR
;
A
#
# COMPACT_ATOMS: atom_id res chain seq x y z
N ARG A 1 6.04 -10.05 -20.03
CA ARG A 1 7.19 -10.65 -20.75
C ARG A 1 7.43 -12.12 -20.39
N HIS A 2 7.79 -12.47 -19.14
CA HIS A 2 8.07 -13.89 -18.80
C HIS A 2 6.84 -14.81 -18.73
N ILE A 3 5.66 -14.27 -18.42
CA ILE A 3 4.38 -15.02 -18.46
C ILE A 3 4.04 -15.43 -19.90
N GLY A 4 4.15 -14.50 -20.87
CA GLY A 4 3.97 -14.82 -22.29
C GLY A 4 5.02 -15.79 -22.85
N ALA A 5 6.21 -15.85 -22.26
CA ALA A 5 7.24 -16.84 -22.61
C ALA A 5 7.06 -18.20 -21.91
N LYS A 6 5.91 -18.46 -21.27
CA LYS A 6 5.59 -19.66 -20.47
C LYS A 6 6.58 -19.99 -19.34
N ASN A 7 7.47 -19.06 -18.98
CA ASN A 7 8.47 -19.26 -17.93
C ASN A 7 8.00 -18.71 -16.58
N ILE A 8 7.02 -19.41 -16.00
CA ILE A 8 6.34 -19.01 -14.76
C ILE A 8 7.30 -18.96 -13.57
N ARG A 9 8.28 -19.88 -13.50
CA ARG A 9 9.30 -19.88 -12.44
C ARG A 9 10.13 -18.59 -12.45
N ARG A 10 10.56 -18.14 -13.62
CA ARG A 10 11.34 -16.90 -13.76
C ARG A 10 10.47 -15.66 -13.50
N ALA A 11 9.22 -15.67 -13.95
CA ALA A 11 8.27 -14.60 -13.64
C ALA A 11 8.09 -14.40 -12.13
N LYS A 12 7.90 -15.48 -11.37
CA LYS A 12 7.82 -15.43 -9.90
C LYS A 12 9.10 -14.92 -9.27
N ARG A 13 10.27 -15.46 -9.66
CA ARG A 13 11.55 -15.03 -9.09
C ARG A 13 11.77 -13.52 -9.26
N VAL A 14 11.45 -12.99 -10.45
CA VAL A 14 11.55 -11.54 -10.71
C VAL A 14 10.55 -10.75 -9.88
N ALA A 15 9.30 -11.22 -9.76
CA ALA A 15 8.29 -10.55 -8.94
C ALA A 15 8.68 -10.50 -7.45
N TYR A 16 9.12 -11.63 -6.87
CA TYR A 16 9.58 -11.67 -5.48
C TYR A 16 10.85 -10.84 -5.25
N ALA A 17 11.81 -10.87 -6.19
CA ALA A 17 13.02 -10.05 -6.10
C ALA A 17 12.70 -8.54 -6.18
N GLY A 18 11.74 -8.14 -7.02
CA GLY A 18 11.25 -6.77 -7.06
C GLY A 18 10.51 -6.37 -5.77
N MET A 19 9.76 -7.30 -5.20
CA MET A 19 9.05 -7.08 -3.94
C MET A 19 10.01 -6.90 -2.77
N THR A 20 11.03 -7.75 -2.64
CA THR A 20 12.04 -7.58 -1.59
C THR A 20 12.83 -6.28 -1.75
N SER A 21 13.25 -5.91 -2.97
CA SER A 21 13.99 -4.65 -3.18
C SER A 21 13.15 -3.41 -2.85
N ALA A 22 11.87 -3.39 -3.26
CA ALA A 22 10.97 -2.30 -2.93
C ALA A 22 10.65 -2.23 -1.43
N CYS A 23 10.42 -3.38 -0.78
CA CYS A 23 10.23 -3.44 0.66
C CYS A 23 11.45 -2.88 1.41
N THR A 24 12.67 -3.27 1.02
CA THR A 24 13.90 -2.74 1.63
C THR A 24 14.01 -1.23 1.43
N TYR A 25 13.78 -0.74 0.21
CA TYR A 25 13.82 0.69 -0.09
C TYR A 25 12.79 1.47 0.73
N MET A 26 11.55 0.99 0.78
CA MET A 26 10.47 1.63 1.53
C MET A 26 10.79 1.64 3.01
N THR A 27 11.21 0.52 3.61
CA THR A 27 11.66 0.50 5.01
C THR A 27 12.72 1.55 5.31
N LEU A 28 13.72 1.72 4.43
CA LEU A 28 14.74 2.77 4.58
C LEU A 28 14.12 4.18 4.53
N MET A 29 13.22 4.44 3.58
CA MET A 29 12.49 5.72 3.51
C MET A 29 11.62 5.98 4.75
N GLY A 30 11.11 4.92 5.39
CA GLY A 30 10.30 5.04 6.60
C GLY A 30 11.09 5.43 7.80
N LEU A 31 12.27 4.83 7.94
CA LEU A 31 13.23 5.23 8.96
C LEU A 31 13.61 6.70 8.76
N LEU A 32 13.83 7.12 7.51
CA LEU A 32 14.09 8.52 7.19
C LEU A 32 12.91 9.41 7.61
N PHE A 33 11.68 9.07 7.23
CA PHE A 33 10.49 9.83 7.61
C PHE A 33 10.29 9.87 9.12
N PHE A 34 10.52 8.76 9.82
CA PHE A 34 10.37 8.69 11.27
C PHE A 34 11.39 9.58 11.98
N ILE A 35 12.67 9.53 11.59
CA ILE A 35 13.77 10.28 12.20
C ILE A 35 13.67 11.78 11.83
N PHE A 36 13.46 12.09 10.55
CA PHE A 36 13.50 13.46 10.03
C PHE A 36 12.11 14.11 9.85
N ARG A 37 11.06 13.58 10.50
CA ARG A 37 9.67 14.09 10.35
C ARG A 37 9.52 15.61 10.48
N ARG A 38 10.13 16.21 11.50
CA ARG A 38 10.04 17.66 11.76
C ARG A 38 10.80 18.49 10.73
N PRO A 39 12.10 18.21 10.46
CA PRO A 39 12.83 18.89 9.39
C PRO A 39 12.14 18.80 8.04
N LEU A 40 11.62 17.62 7.66
CA LEU A 40 10.95 17.42 6.38
C LEU A 40 9.71 18.31 6.23
N ILE A 41 8.84 18.37 7.24
CA ILE A 41 7.66 19.26 7.19
C ILE A 41 8.08 20.73 7.27
N GLY A 42 9.13 21.05 8.01
CA GLY A 42 9.68 22.40 8.11
C GLY A 42 10.20 22.97 6.78
N MET A 43 10.44 22.14 5.77
CA MET A 43 10.77 22.59 4.41
C MET A 43 9.55 23.16 3.67
N PHE A 44 8.33 22.77 4.06
CA PHE A 44 7.09 23.19 3.40
C PHE A 44 6.41 24.36 4.12
N THR A 45 6.62 24.51 5.43
CA THR A 45 5.95 25.53 6.23
C THR A 45 6.78 25.89 7.46
N HIS A 46 6.63 27.13 7.90
CA HIS A 46 7.24 27.64 9.14
C HIS A 46 6.24 27.70 10.31
N ASP A 47 4.97 27.35 10.07
CA ASP A 47 3.95 27.32 11.11
C ASP A 47 4.16 26.11 12.03
N ALA A 48 4.44 26.38 13.31
CA ALA A 48 4.70 25.36 14.31
C ALA A 48 3.52 24.38 14.51
N ALA A 49 2.28 24.85 14.38
CA ALA A 49 1.10 24.00 14.51
C ALA A 49 1.01 23.00 13.34
N VAL A 50 1.29 23.47 12.11
CA VAL A 50 1.31 22.61 10.92
C VAL A 50 2.49 21.64 10.96
N ILE A 51 3.67 22.07 11.43
CA ILE A 51 4.82 21.18 11.62
C ILE A 51 4.50 20.06 12.61
N ALA A 52 3.84 20.39 13.73
CA ALA A 52 3.43 19.40 14.72
C ALA A 52 2.45 18.37 14.12
N ALA A 53 1.40 18.83 13.45
CA ALA A 53 0.41 17.95 12.82
C ALA A 53 1.03 17.09 11.70
N GLY A 54 1.78 17.70 10.78
CA GLY A 54 2.44 17.01 9.67
C GLY A 54 3.48 15.98 10.13
N SER A 55 4.16 16.24 11.25
CA SER A 55 5.12 15.28 11.82
C SER A 55 4.45 13.98 12.25
N VAL A 56 3.23 14.05 12.79
CA VAL A 56 2.46 12.85 13.15
C VAL A 56 2.03 12.12 11.89
N ILE A 57 1.57 12.83 10.86
CA ILE A 57 1.19 12.24 9.57
C ILE A 57 2.36 11.45 8.96
N LEU A 58 3.58 12.00 9.01
CA LEU A 58 4.78 11.29 8.56
C LEU A 58 5.08 10.02 9.36
N MET A 59 4.70 9.95 10.64
CA MET A 59 4.82 8.70 11.40
C MET A 59 3.85 7.63 10.87
N TYR A 60 2.61 7.99 10.54
CA TYR A 60 1.69 7.04 9.88
C TYR A 60 2.21 6.63 8.51
N ALA A 61 2.72 7.58 7.72
CA ALA A 61 3.35 7.29 6.44
C ALA A 61 4.47 6.27 6.56
N ALA A 62 5.37 6.44 7.54
CA ALA A 62 6.45 5.50 7.82
C ALA A 62 5.95 4.08 8.19
N LEU A 63 4.80 3.97 8.86
CA LEU A 63 4.20 2.69 9.26
C LEU A 63 3.55 1.95 8.07
N PHE A 64 2.76 2.64 7.23
CA PHE A 64 2.00 1.95 6.19
C PHE A 64 2.79 1.70 4.90
N GLN A 65 3.82 2.49 4.59
CA GLN A 65 4.52 2.43 3.31
C GLN A 65 5.17 1.06 2.99
N PHE A 66 5.56 0.28 4.01
CA PHE A 66 6.11 -1.06 3.81
C PHE A 66 5.03 -1.95 3.21
N SER A 67 3.85 -1.94 3.82
CA SER A 67 2.67 -2.65 3.35
C SER A 67 2.19 -2.10 2.00
N ASP A 68 2.25 -0.79 1.80
CA ASP A 68 1.90 -0.14 0.53
C ASP A 68 2.77 -0.65 -0.63
N SER A 69 4.07 -0.82 -0.39
CA SER A 69 5.00 -1.38 -1.38
C SER A 69 4.62 -2.80 -1.82
N ILE A 70 4.15 -3.62 -0.87
CA ILE A 70 3.66 -4.97 -1.14
C ILE A 70 2.37 -4.90 -1.94
N ALA A 71 1.42 -4.03 -1.54
CA ALA A 71 0.15 -3.86 -2.24
C ALA A 71 0.36 -3.45 -3.70
N ILE A 72 1.16 -2.41 -3.95
CA ILE A 72 1.46 -1.88 -5.29
C ILE A 72 2.11 -2.95 -6.18
N LEU A 73 3.09 -3.69 -5.66
CA LEU A 73 3.79 -4.70 -6.45
C LEU A 73 2.97 -5.96 -6.66
N ALA A 74 2.25 -6.44 -5.65
CA ALA A 74 1.34 -7.58 -5.81
C ALA A 74 0.24 -7.24 -6.82
N TYR A 75 -0.35 -6.04 -6.72
CA TYR A 75 -1.33 -5.52 -7.66
C TYR A 75 -0.77 -5.42 -9.09
N GLY A 76 0.43 -4.87 -9.25
CA GLY A 76 1.12 -4.78 -10.54
C GLY A 76 1.45 -6.15 -11.13
N ALA A 77 1.86 -7.11 -10.30
CA ALA A 77 2.14 -8.48 -10.71
C ALA A 77 0.87 -9.23 -11.15
N LEU A 78 -0.24 -9.08 -10.41
CA LEU A 78 -1.55 -9.64 -10.77
C LEU A 78 -2.06 -9.05 -12.09
N ARG A 79 -2.00 -7.72 -12.23
CA ARG A 79 -2.35 -7.03 -13.48
C ARG A 79 -1.48 -7.51 -14.65
N GLY A 80 -0.18 -7.66 -14.44
CA GLY A 80 0.75 -8.20 -15.44
C GLY A 80 0.54 -9.67 -15.80
N ALA A 81 -0.17 -10.42 -14.95
CA ALA A 81 -0.60 -11.79 -15.19
C ALA A 81 -2.00 -11.91 -15.82
N GLY A 82 -2.68 -10.78 -16.06
CA GLY A 82 -4.04 -10.74 -16.59
C GLY A 82 -5.15 -10.75 -15.53
N ASP A 83 -4.81 -10.84 -14.23
CA ASP A 83 -5.77 -10.74 -13.13
C ASP A 83 -6.02 -9.26 -12.77
N THR A 84 -6.87 -8.58 -13.55
CA THR A 84 -7.18 -7.15 -13.35
C THR A 84 -8.49 -6.92 -12.59
N VAL A 85 -9.46 -7.81 -12.76
CA VAL A 85 -10.80 -7.66 -12.17
C VAL A 85 -10.77 -7.90 -10.67
N PHE A 86 -10.08 -8.96 -10.22
CA PHE A 86 -10.04 -9.27 -8.78
C PHE A 86 -9.45 -8.11 -7.96
N PRO A 87 -8.26 -7.56 -8.29
CA PRO A 87 -7.71 -6.47 -7.50
C PRO A 87 -8.56 -5.20 -7.55
N ALA A 88 -9.18 -4.90 -8.70
CA ALA A 88 -10.05 -3.74 -8.84
C ALA A 88 -11.31 -3.83 -7.97
N VAL A 89 -12.00 -4.98 -7.99
CA VAL A 89 -13.21 -5.21 -7.18
C VAL A 89 -12.88 -5.18 -5.70
N VAL A 90 -11.78 -5.83 -5.28
CA VAL A 90 -11.35 -5.83 -3.87
C VAL A 90 -11.04 -4.42 -3.39
N SER A 91 -10.24 -3.63 -4.12
CA SER A 91 -9.96 -2.25 -3.72
C SER A 91 -11.22 -1.41 -3.65
N PHE A 92 -12.13 -1.55 -4.61
CA PHE A 92 -13.39 -0.81 -4.61
C PHE A 92 -14.25 -1.18 -3.39
N MET A 93 -14.43 -2.47 -3.11
CA MET A 93 -15.22 -2.93 -1.97
C MET A 93 -14.63 -2.49 -0.64
N LEU A 94 -13.32 -2.62 -0.46
CA LEU A 94 -12.64 -2.13 0.74
C LEU A 94 -12.73 -0.61 0.87
N ALA A 95 -12.66 0.13 -0.25
CA ALA A 95 -12.77 1.58 -0.21
C ALA A 95 -14.15 2.01 0.28
N TRP A 96 -15.22 1.41 -0.23
CA TRP A 96 -16.60 1.79 0.09
C TRP A 96 -17.12 1.22 1.40
N VAL A 97 -16.81 -0.04 1.71
CA VAL A 97 -17.36 -0.73 2.89
C VAL A 97 -16.50 -0.50 4.13
N PHE A 98 -15.19 -0.30 3.96
CA PHE A 98 -14.27 -0.21 5.09
C PHE A 98 -13.65 1.17 5.23
N PHE A 99 -12.92 1.65 4.21
CA PHE A 99 -12.16 2.89 4.32
C PHE A 99 -13.05 4.12 4.48
N LEU A 100 -14.10 4.25 3.66
CA LEU A 100 -15.00 5.40 3.70
C LEU A 100 -15.76 5.50 5.03
N PRO A 101 -16.45 4.45 5.54
CA PRO A 101 -17.17 4.54 6.81
C PRO A 101 -16.21 4.73 7.99
N MET A 102 -15.08 4.04 8.01
CA MET A 102 -14.10 4.15 9.10
C MET A 102 -13.41 5.51 9.09
N GLY A 103 -13.07 6.04 7.92
CA GLY A 103 -12.50 7.37 7.74
C GLY A 103 -13.48 8.48 8.14
N LEU A 104 -14.76 8.36 7.77
CA LEU A 104 -15.79 9.30 8.18
C LEU A 104 -16.08 9.26 9.68
N TYR A 105 -16.04 8.07 10.29
CA TYR A 105 -16.33 7.91 11.71
C TYR A 105 -15.15 8.35 12.60
N LEU A 106 -13.94 7.84 12.32
CA LEU A 106 -12.74 8.17 13.10
C LEU A 106 -12.19 9.55 12.78
N GLY A 107 -12.42 10.05 11.56
CA GLY A 107 -11.96 11.35 11.09
C GLY A 107 -12.69 12.54 11.72
N ARG A 108 -13.74 12.31 12.51
CA ARG A 108 -14.44 13.39 13.20
C ARG A 108 -13.56 13.96 14.30
N GLU A 109 -13.54 15.30 14.42
CA GLU A 109 -12.74 16.02 15.42
C GLU A 109 -13.09 15.61 16.86
N ASP A 110 -14.34 15.21 17.13
CA ASP A 110 -14.79 14.72 18.44
C ASP A 110 -14.32 13.30 18.79
N VAL A 111 -13.73 12.56 17.83
CA VAL A 111 -13.27 11.18 18.00
C VAL A 111 -11.75 11.10 17.99
N LEU A 112 -11.13 11.25 16.82
CA LEU A 112 -9.68 11.20 16.63
C LEU A 112 -9.18 12.22 15.59
N GLY A 113 -10.08 13.00 14.96
CA GLY A 113 -9.76 13.99 13.95
C GLY A 113 -8.83 13.44 12.86
N VAL A 114 -7.78 14.20 12.56
CA VAL A 114 -6.78 13.81 11.54
C VAL A 114 -6.14 12.44 11.82
N HIS A 115 -5.90 12.08 13.08
CA HIS A 115 -5.30 10.78 13.43
C HIS A 115 -6.20 9.62 13.02
N GLY A 116 -7.51 9.77 13.22
CA GLY A 116 -8.49 8.75 12.87
C GLY A 116 -8.53 8.46 11.37
N ALA A 117 -8.45 9.50 10.54
CA ALA A 117 -8.38 9.35 9.09
C ALA A 117 -7.12 8.57 8.65
N TRP A 118 -5.96 8.86 9.23
CA TRP A 118 -4.71 8.16 8.90
C TRP A 118 -4.67 6.73 9.44
N ILE A 119 -5.30 6.45 10.58
CA ILE A 119 -5.48 5.09 11.10
C ILE A 119 -6.36 4.28 10.13
N ALA A 120 -7.50 4.83 9.69
CA ALA A 120 -8.37 4.18 8.72
C ALA A 120 -7.63 3.89 7.40
N ALA A 121 -6.84 4.85 6.90
CA ALA A 121 -6.01 4.68 5.71
C ALA A 121 -4.95 3.58 5.89
N THR A 122 -4.26 3.56 7.02
CA THR A 122 -3.24 2.56 7.34
C THR A 122 -3.83 1.15 7.34
N ILE A 123 -4.96 0.96 8.02
CA ILE A 123 -5.62 -0.35 8.09
C ILE A 123 -6.12 -0.78 6.70
N TYR A 124 -6.70 0.15 5.93
CA TYR A 124 -7.11 -0.10 4.55
C TYR A 124 -5.94 -0.59 3.68
N ILE A 125 -4.77 0.06 3.77
CA ILE A 125 -3.57 -0.35 3.03
C ILE A 125 -3.10 -1.73 3.46
N TRP A 126 -3.07 -2.01 4.77
CA TRP A 126 -2.66 -3.32 5.29
C TRP A 126 -3.57 -4.45 4.81
N ILE A 127 -4.88 -4.23 4.79
CA ILE A 127 -5.84 -5.22 4.29
C ILE A 127 -5.63 -5.45 2.78
N ASN A 128 -5.47 -4.39 1.98
CA ASN A 128 -5.18 -4.54 0.54
C ASN A 128 -3.87 -5.31 0.31
N ALA A 129 -2.81 -4.94 1.03
CA ALA A 129 -1.52 -5.60 0.94
C ALA A 129 -1.64 -7.11 1.23
N ALA A 130 -2.33 -7.47 2.32
CA ALA A 130 -2.56 -8.85 2.71
C ALA A 130 -3.36 -9.62 1.65
N ILE A 131 -4.47 -9.07 1.15
CA ILE A 131 -5.33 -9.74 0.17
C ILE A 131 -4.61 -9.89 -1.18
N PHE A 132 -3.93 -8.87 -1.67
CA PHE A 132 -3.20 -8.94 -2.95
C PHE A 132 -2.00 -9.87 -2.86
N PHE A 133 -1.26 -9.82 -1.77
CA PHE A 133 -0.17 -10.76 -1.54
C PHE A 133 -0.69 -12.20 -1.48
N TRP A 134 -1.77 -12.45 -0.74
CA TRP A 134 -2.41 -13.77 -0.67
C TRP A 134 -2.89 -14.25 -2.04
N ARG A 135 -3.56 -13.39 -2.82
CA ARG A 135 -4.04 -13.70 -4.17
C ARG A 135 -2.88 -14.06 -5.11
N PHE A 136 -1.79 -13.30 -5.03
CA PHE A 136 -0.59 -13.53 -5.82
C PHE A 136 0.13 -14.82 -5.40
N ALA A 137 0.29 -15.05 -4.10
CA ALA A 137 0.94 -16.23 -3.55
C ALA A 137 0.15 -17.52 -3.82
N GLY A 138 -1.18 -17.46 -3.75
CA GLY A 138 -2.09 -18.57 -3.99
C GLY A 138 -2.22 -18.99 -5.46
N GLU A 139 -1.48 -18.39 -6.38
CA GLU A 139 -1.36 -18.78 -7.79
C GLU A 139 -2.67 -18.84 -8.60
N SER A 140 -3.79 -18.39 -8.04
CA SER A 140 -5.09 -18.39 -8.70
C SER A 140 -5.12 -17.64 -10.04
N TRP A 141 -4.23 -16.66 -10.21
CA TRP A 141 -3.97 -15.95 -11.46
C TRP A 141 -3.46 -16.84 -12.60
N ARG A 142 -2.91 -18.03 -12.31
CA ARG A 142 -2.43 -18.98 -13.33
C ARG A 142 -3.54 -19.57 -14.20
N LYS A 143 -4.79 -19.54 -13.71
CA LYS A 143 -5.96 -20.07 -14.42
C LYS A 143 -6.50 -19.10 -15.48
N ILE A 144 -5.98 -17.87 -15.51
CA ILE A 144 -6.43 -16.83 -16.42
C ILE A 144 -5.69 -17.01 -17.74
N ASP A 145 -6.43 -17.41 -18.76
CA ASP A 145 -5.90 -17.52 -20.11
C ASP A 145 -6.01 -16.16 -20.80
N ILE A 146 -4.87 -15.49 -20.97
CA ILE A 146 -4.77 -14.15 -21.54
C ILE A 146 -4.88 -14.19 -23.07
N PHE A 147 -4.76 -15.37 -23.69
CA PHE A 147 -4.63 -15.55 -25.14
C PHE A 147 -5.78 -16.32 -25.79
N ARG A 148 -6.98 -16.24 -25.21
CA ARG A 148 -8.19 -16.73 -25.88
C ARG A 148 -8.58 -15.84 -27.05
#